data_AF-A0A6S6PJ86-F1
#
_entry.id   AF-A0A6S6PJ86-F1
#
_cell.length_a   1.000
_cell.length_b   1.000
_cell.length_c   1.000
_cell.angle_alpha   90.00
_cell.angle_beta   90.00
_cell.angle_gamma   90.00
#
_symmetry.space_group_name_H-M   'P 1'
#
loop_
_entity.id
_entity.type
_entity.pdbx_description
1 polymer ?
#
loop_
_entity_poly.entity_id
_entity_poly.type
_entity_poly.pdbx_seq_one_letter_code
_entity_poly.pdbx_strand_id
1 'polypeptide(L)'
;MSETDPAERAFADLCAEMTVLRRSVEALPQAWRDNRPPDYTEDLARVVKAMNAVGARMEAIEANPTLKMTPQAYGQGIRQAGISASQEMQAAFQKAIGEVQGNVGFLPISLVSPVSRIVRTGGC
;
A
#
# COMPACT_ATOMS: atom_id res chain seq x y z
N MET A 1 -77.38 1.60 52.31
CA MET A 1 -76.22 1.90 51.46
C MET A 1 -76.66 1.61 50.04
N SER A 2 -76.86 2.64 49.21
CA SER A 2 -77.20 2.41 47.79
C SER A 2 -76.03 1.68 47.13
N GLU A 3 -76.32 0.53 46.58
CA GLU A 3 -75.43 -0.20 45.68
C GLU A 3 -75.16 0.72 44.48
N THR A 4 -73.91 1.15 44.30
CA THR A 4 -73.50 1.93 43.12
C THR A 4 -73.78 1.09 41.88
N ASP A 5 -74.46 1.68 40.90
CA ASP A 5 -74.80 1.01 39.65
C ASP A 5 -73.53 0.45 38.99
N PRO A 6 -73.49 -0.84 38.60
CA PRO A 6 -72.31 -1.44 37.98
C PRO A 6 -71.79 -0.67 36.76
N ALA A 7 -72.67 0.01 36.00
CA ALA A 7 -72.23 0.84 34.88
C ALA A 7 -71.50 2.12 35.34
N GLU A 8 -71.95 2.77 36.42
CA GLU A 8 -71.24 3.92 37.04
C GLU A 8 -69.84 3.52 37.49
N ARG A 9 -69.69 2.33 38.09
CA ARG A 9 -68.39 1.83 38.52
C ARG A 9 -67.45 1.58 37.34
N ALA A 10 -67.94 0.90 36.29
CA ALA A 10 -67.15 0.62 35.10
C ALA A 10 -66.69 1.91 34.38
N PHE A 11 -67.55 2.94 34.34
CA PHE A 11 -67.18 4.23 33.77
C PHE A 11 -66.13 4.96 34.63
N ALA A 12 -66.28 4.94 35.96
CA ALA A 12 -65.30 5.53 36.86
C ALA A 12 -63.92 4.86 36.72
N ASP A 13 -63.88 3.53 36.60
CA ASP A 13 -62.65 2.77 36.37
C ASP A 13 -62.02 3.16 35.02
N LEU A 14 -62.80 3.27 33.93
CA LEU A 14 -62.31 3.74 32.64
C LEU A 14 -61.75 5.17 32.70
N CYS A 15 -62.41 6.08 33.42
CA CYS A 15 -61.91 7.45 33.61
C CYS A 15 -60.59 7.49 34.38
N ALA A 16 -60.42 6.59 35.36
CA ALA A 16 -59.17 6.44 36.09
C ALA A 16 -58.05 5.97 35.15
N GLU A 17 -58.29 4.92 34.36
CA GLU A 17 -57.34 4.40 33.37
C GLU A 17 -56.98 5.45 32.30
N MET A 18 -57.97 6.16 31.75
CA MET A 18 -57.72 7.24 30.78
C MET A 18 -56.93 8.40 31.37
N THR A 19 -57.04 8.65 32.67
CA THR A 19 -56.24 9.67 33.35
C THR A 19 -54.78 9.21 33.50
N VAL A 20 -54.55 7.94 33.79
CA VAL A 20 -53.20 7.35 33.82
C VAL A 20 -52.56 7.41 32.43
N LEU A 21 -53.32 7.05 31.38
CA LEU A 21 -52.83 7.09 30.01
C LEU A 21 -52.48 8.51 29.58
N ARG A 22 -53.36 9.49 29.85
CA ARG A 22 -53.12 10.90 29.52
C ARG A 22 -51.84 11.42 30.18
N ARG A 23 -51.67 11.17 31.48
CA ARG A 23 -50.46 11.58 32.21
C ARG A 23 -49.21 10.91 31.66
N SER A 24 -49.29 9.63 31.28
CA SER A 24 -48.18 8.92 30.65
C SER A 24 -47.78 9.55 29.32
N VAL A 25 -48.76 9.89 28.47
CA VAL A 25 -48.52 10.57 27.18
C VAL A 25 -47.97 11.98 27.38
N GLU A 26 -48.50 12.74 28.34
CA GLU A 26 -48.01 14.08 28.69
C GLU A 26 -46.55 14.05 29.21
N ALA A 27 -46.12 12.94 29.82
CA ALA A 27 -44.75 12.76 30.31
C ALA A 27 -43.75 12.34 29.21
N LEU A 28 -44.21 11.83 28.06
CA LEU A 28 -43.34 11.33 26.98
C LEU A 28 -42.33 12.36 26.47
N PRO A 29 -42.66 13.64 26.24
CA PRO A 29 -41.69 14.61 25.73
C PRO A 29 -40.51 14.85 26.69
N GLN A 30 -40.75 14.75 28.00
CA GLN A 30 -39.70 14.86 29.02
C GLN A 30 -38.89 13.56 29.06
N ALA A 31 -39.57 12.42 29.15
CA ALA A 31 -38.91 11.11 29.14
C ALA A 31 -38.02 10.92 27.89
N TRP A 32 -38.46 11.39 26.72
CA TRP A 32 -37.67 11.36 25.49
C TRP A 32 -36.42 12.23 25.56
N ARG A 33 -36.52 13.41 26.18
CA ARG A 33 -35.36 14.30 26.36
C ARG A 33 -34.35 13.71 27.34
N ASP A 34 -34.83 13.10 28.42
CA ASP A 34 -33.98 12.50 29.46
C ASP A 34 -33.31 11.20 28.98
N ASN A 35 -33.97 10.45 28.09
CA ASN A 35 -33.46 9.20 27.52
C ASN A 35 -32.92 9.38 26.10
N ARG A 36 -32.65 10.62 25.68
CA ARG A 36 -32.13 10.87 24.33
C ARG A 36 -30.75 10.20 24.20
N PRO A 37 -30.55 9.30 23.21
CA PRO A 37 -29.22 8.78 22.94
C PRO A 37 -28.25 9.94 22.66
N PRO A 38 -26.98 9.81 23.07
CA PRO A 38 -25.94 10.74 22.67
C PRO A 38 -25.88 10.91 21.15
N ASP A 39 -25.50 12.10 20.70
CA ASP A 39 -25.25 12.33 19.27
C ASP A 39 -23.93 11.67 18.86
N TYR A 40 -24.02 10.50 18.23
CA TYR A 40 -22.87 9.74 17.75
C TYR A 40 -22.40 10.15 16.36
N THR A 41 -22.92 11.24 15.78
CA THR A 41 -22.58 11.65 14.40
C THR A 41 -21.07 11.81 14.20
N GLU A 42 -20.38 12.44 15.16
CA GLU A 42 -18.94 12.63 15.07
C GLU A 42 -18.17 11.31 15.22
N ASP A 43 -18.56 10.46 16.17
CA ASP A 43 -17.91 9.17 16.38
C ASP A 43 -18.10 8.24 15.18
N LEU A 44 -19.31 8.19 14.62
CA LEU A 44 -19.59 7.46 13.39
C LEU A 44 -18.79 8.01 12.20
N ALA A 45 -18.64 9.33 12.09
CA ALA A 45 -17.80 9.94 11.06
C ALA A 45 -16.32 9.53 11.21
N ARG A 46 -15.80 9.46 12.44
CA ARG A 46 -14.45 8.96 12.73
C ARG A 46 -14.30 7.49 12.34
N VAL A 47 -15.29 6.64 12.64
CA VAL A 47 -15.30 5.22 12.24
C VAL A 47 -15.29 5.08 10.72
N VAL A 48 -16.18 5.80 10.01
CA VAL A 48 -16.20 5.79 8.54
C VAL A 48 -14.86 6.22 7.96
N LYS A 49 -14.25 7.28 8.49
CA LYS A 49 -12.93 7.74 8.07
C LYS A 49 -11.86 6.67 8.28
N ALA A 50 -11.86 5.98 9.42
CA ALA A 50 -10.91 4.91 9.71
C ALA A 50 -11.10 3.72 8.75
N MET A 51 -12.35 3.32 8.49
CA MET A 51 -12.64 2.22 7.55
C MET A 51 -12.21 2.56 6.12
N ASN A 52 -12.42 3.80 5.67
CA ASN A 52 -11.93 4.25 4.37
C ASN A 52 -10.40 4.23 4.28
N ALA A 53 -9.70 4.61 5.36
CA ALA A 53 -8.24 4.54 5.40
C ALA A 53 -7.72 3.08 5.35
N VAL A 54 -8.45 2.14 5.98
CA VAL A 54 -8.15 0.71 5.87
C VAL A 54 -8.38 0.20 4.44
N GLY A 55 -9.51 0.57 3.82
CA GLY A 55 -9.81 0.21 2.43
C GLY A 55 -8.72 0.69 1.45
N ALA A 56 -8.33 1.95 1.55
CA ALA A 56 -7.27 2.52 0.70
C ALA A 56 -5.92 1.81 0.88
N ARG A 57 -5.59 1.38 2.11
CA ARG A 57 -4.36 0.59 2.35
C ARG A 57 -4.46 -0.81 1.75
N MET A 58 -5.63 -1.44 1.80
CA MET A 58 -5.86 -2.75 1.20
C MET A 58 -5.71 -2.68 -0.32
N GLU A 59 -6.32 -1.68 -0.97
CA GLU A 59 -6.18 -1.46 -2.41
C GLU A 59 -4.71 -1.27 -2.82
N ALA A 60 -3.93 -0.51 -2.04
CA ALA A 60 -2.50 -0.33 -2.29
C ALA A 60 -1.71 -1.64 -2.16
N ILE A 61 -2.09 -2.50 -1.20
CA ILE A 61 -1.49 -3.83 -1.03
C ILE A 61 -1.84 -4.72 -2.24
N GLU A 62 -3.11 -4.79 -2.63
CA GLU A 62 -3.60 -5.59 -3.77
C GLU A 62 -3.03 -5.13 -5.12
N ALA A 63 -2.71 -3.84 -5.26
CA ALA A 63 -2.04 -3.31 -6.43
C ALA A 63 -0.59 -3.82 -6.57
N ASN A 64 0.01 -4.38 -5.52
CA ASN A 64 1.39 -4.84 -5.56
C ASN A 64 1.57 -6.07 -6.48
N PRO A 65 2.41 -5.97 -7.53
CA PRO A 65 2.63 -7.06 -8.48
C PRO A 65 3.21 -8.32 -7.84
N THR A 66 3.90 -8.20 -6.70
CA THR A 66 4.44 -9.34 -5.95
C THR A 66 3.35 -10.26 -5.42
N LEU A 67 2.15 -9.75 -5.13
CA LEU A 67 1.01 -10.60 -4.73
C LEU A 67 0.38 -11.36 -5.89
N LYS A 68 0.61 -10.92 -7.13
CA LYS A 68 0.08 -11.53 -8.35
C LYS A 68 1.04 -12.55 -8.98
N MET A 69 2.30 -12.58 -8.54
CA MET A 69 3.31 -13.52 -9.02
C MET A 69 3.55 -14.63 -8.02
N THR A 70 3.72 -15.86 -8.52
CA THR A 70 4.21 -16.95 -7.68
C THR A 70 5.68 -16.69 -7.31
N PRO A 71 6.15 -17.15 -6.14
CA PRO A 71 7.56 -17.04 -5.76
C PRO A 71 8.51 -17.62 -6.82
N GLN A 72 8.09 -18.69 -7.51
CA GLN A 72 8.83 -19.31 -8.60
C GLN A 72 8.97 -18.38 -9.82
N ALA A 73 7.89 -17.72 -10.24
CA ALA A 73 7.91 -16.75 -11.34
C ALA A 73 8.82 -15.56 -11.00
N TYR A 74 8.76 -15.07 -9.76
CA TYR A 74 9.65 -14.02 -9.28
C TYR A 74 11.14 -14.45 -9.33
N GLY A 75 11.45 -15.66 -8.85
CA GLY A 75 12.79 -16.22 -8.92
C GLY A 75 13.29 -16.47 -10.35
N GLN A 76 12.40 -16.82 -11.28
CA GLN A 76 12.73 -16.91 -12.71
C GLN A 76 13.09 -15.53 -13.28
N GLY A 77 12.33 -14.48 -12.94
CA GLY A 77 12.64 -13.10 -13.34
C GLY A 77 14.02 -12.64 -12.89
N ILE A 78 14.38 -12.91 -11.62
CA ILE A 78 15.72 -12.58 -11.08
C ILE A 78 16.82 -13.31 -11.85
N ARG A 79 16.67 -14.63 -12.08
CA ARG A 79 17.67 -15.40 -12.82
C ARG A 79 17.84 -14.88 -14.24
N GLN A 80 16.73 -14.58 -14.93
CA GLN A 80 16.77 -14.06 -16.29
C GLN A 80 17.47 -12.70 -16.34
N ALA A 81 17.14 -11.79 -15.43
CA ALA A 81 17.81 -10.49 -15.34
C ALA A 81 19.31 -10.63 -15.07
N GLY A 82 19.71 -11.57 -14.20
CA GLY A 82 21.12 -11.86 -13.92
C GLY A 82 21.88 -12.43 -15.12
N ILE A 83 21.25 -13.33 -15.88
CA ILE A 83 21.82 -13.86 -17.13
C ILE A 83 22.01 -12.74 -18.15
N SER A 84 20.98 -11.93 -18.38
CA SER A 84 21.04 -10.80 -19.31
C SER A 84 22.14 -9.79 -18.94
N ALA A 85 22.23 -9.38 -17.67
CA ALA A 85 23.28 -8.49 -17.21
C ALA A 85 24.69 -9.08 -17.38
N SER A 86 24.84 -10.38 -17.12
CA SER A 86 26.13 -11.07 -17.31
C SER A 86 26.54 -11.14 -18.78
N GLN A 87 25.58 -11.39 -19.68
CA GLN A 87 25.81 -11.42 -21.12
C GLN A 87 26.17 -10.04 -21.67
N GLU A 88 25.48 -8.98 -21.22
CA GLU A 88 25.81 -7.60 -21.58
C GLU A 88 27.23 -7.24 -21.16
N MET A 89 27.63 -7.61 -19.94
CA MET A 89 28.98 -7.37 -19.43
C MET A 89 30.04 -8.14 -20.23
N GLN A 90 29.78 -9.41 -20.56
CA GLN A 90 30.69 -10.21 -21.40
C GLN A 90 30.84 -9.61 -22.80
N ALA A 91 29.74 -9.17 -23.42
CA ALA A 91 29.77 -8.54 -24.73
C ALA A 91 30.57 -7.22 -24.70
N ALA A 92 30.36 -6.39 -23.68
CA ALA A 92 31.13 -5.16 -23.49
C ALA A 92 32.63 -5.44 -23.31
N PHE A 93 32.97 -6.47 -22.53
CA PHE A 93 34.37 -6.88 -22.31
C PHE A 93 35.04 -7.39 -23.58
N GLN A 94 34.35 -8.25 -24.34
CA GLN A 94 34.83 -8.77 -25.63
C GLN A 94 35.06 -7.64 -26.64
N LYS A 95 34.13 -6.68 -26.70
CA LYS A 95 34.26 -5.49 -27.54
C LYS A 95 35.51 -4.68 -27.17
N ALA A 96 35.70 -4.39 -25.88
CA ALA A 96 36.86 -3.64 -25.39
C ALA A 96 38.19 -4.38 -25.68
N ILE A 97 38.24 -5.70 -25.50
CA ILE A 97 39.43 -6.50 -25.89
C ILE A 97 39.71 -6.38 -27.38
N GLY A 98 38.68 -6.50 -28.22
CA GLY A 98 38.82 -6.38 -29.67
C GLY A 98 39.33 -5.01 -30.11
N GLU A 99 38.85 -3.93 -29.47
CA GLU A 99 39.33 -2.56 -29.72
C GLU A 99 40.80 -2.40 -29.33
N VAL A 100 41.22 -2.93 -28.18
CA VAL A 100 42.63 -2.90 -27.76
C VAL A 100 43.52 -3.69 -28.72
N GLN A 101 43.11 -4.90 -29.11
CA GLN A 101 43.88 -5.75 -30.04
C GLN A 101 43.96 -5.13 -31.44
N GLY A 102 42.88 -4.54 -31.94
CA GLY A 102 42.87 -3.81 -33.21
C GLY A 102 43.79 -2.59 -33.19
N ASN A 103 43.89 -1.90 -32.06
CA ASN A 103 44.77 -0.74 -31.90
C ASN A 103 46.25 -1.14 -31.74
N VAL A 104 46.54 -2.31 -31.14
CA VAL A 104 47.90 -2.85 -31.02
C VAL A 104 48.38 -3.48 -32.33
N GLY A 105 47.48 -4.00 -33.18
CA GLY A 105 47.79 -4.59 -34.49
C GLY A 105 48.22 -3.60 -35.58
N PHE A 106 48.15 -2.29 -35.34
CA PHE A 106 48.51 -1.25 -36.31
C PHE A 106 49.79 -0.46 -35.95
N LEU A 107 50.54 -0.86 -34.93
CA LEU A 107 51.85 -0.22 -34.67
C LEU A 107 52.93 -0.86 -35.57
N PRO A 108 53.44 -0.17 -36.61
CA PRO A 108 54.57 -0.68 -37.38
C PRO A 108 55.80 -0.76 -36.46
N ILE A 109 56.47 -1.93 -36.46
CA ILE A 109 57.72 -2.22 -35.74
C ILE A 109 58.91 -1.50 -36.42
N SER A 110 58.76 -0.20 -36.70
CA SER A 110 59.74 0.63 -37.39
C SER A 110 60.18 1.77 -36.49
N LEU A 111 60.68 1.47 -35.29
CA LEU A 111 61.41 2.43 -34.44
C LEU A 111 62.22 1.71 -33.35
N VAL A 112 63.09 0.77 -33.77
CA VAL A 112 64.28 0.43 -32.98
C VAL A 112 65.47 1.01 -33.75
N SER A 113 65.81 2.27 -33.43
CA SER A 113 66.93 2.99 -34.03
C SER A 113 68.27 2.63 -33.33
N PRO A 114 69.42 2.76 -34.02
CA PRO A 114 70.66 2.05 -33.71
C PRO A 114 71.63 2.88 -32.88
N VAL A 115 72.15 2.32 -31.79
CA VAL A 115 73.35 2.86 -31.11
C VAL A 115 74.31 1.70 -30.85
N SER A 116 75.17 1.42 -31.83
CA SER A 116 76.50 0.82 -31.63
C SER A 116 77.25 0.81 -32.96
N ARG A 117 77.86 1.95 -33.29
CA ARG A 117 78.96 2.03 -34.26
C ARG A 117 79.96 3.05 -33.73
N ILE A 118 80.83 2.61 -32.83
CA ILE A 118 82.11 3.23 -32.49
C ILE A 118 83.03 2.08 -32.03
N VAL A 119 84.31 2.17 -32.37
CA VAL A 119 85.37 1.14 -32.31
C VAL A 119 85.52 0.30 -33.59
N ARG A 120 85.86 0.99 -34.66
CA ARG A 120 86.91 0.55 -35.60
C ARG A 120 87.41 1.75 -36.38
N THR A 121 88.53 2.32 -35.95
CA THR A 121 89.55 3.06 -36.74
C THR A 121 90.50 3.78 -35.78
N GLY A 122 91.79 3.50 -35.90
CA GLY A 122 92.86 4.12 -35.12
C GLY A 122 93.99 3.12 -34.84
N GLY A 123 94.88 2.94 -35.81
CA GLY A 123 96.10 2.14 -35.67
C GLY A 123 97.30 2.97 -35.22
N CYS A 124 98.24 2.30 -34.54
CA CYS A 124 99.70 2.38 -34.61
C CYS A 124 100.26 1.57 -33.43
#